data_AF-A0A2K6T651-F1
#
_entry.id   AF-A0A2K6T651-F1
#
_cell.length_a   1.000
_cell.length_b   1.000
_cell.length_c   1.000
_cell.angle_alpha   90.00
_cell.angle_beta   90.00
_cell.angle_gamma   90.00
#
_symmetry.space_group_name_H-M   'P 1'
#
loop_
_entity.id
_entity.type
_entity.pdbx_description
1 polymer ?
#
loop_
_entity_poly.entity_id
_entity_poly.type
_entity_poly.pdbx_seq_one_letter_code
_entity_poly.pdbx_strand_id
1 'polypeptide(L)'
;MAKPCGECLSREARKQVEVFRQNLFQEAEEFLYRFLPQKIISLNHVADLTSLQAPLDIPIPDPPPKDDEMETDKQEKKEVPTCGFLPGNEKVLSLLALVQPEVWTLKEKCILVTTWIQHLIPKMEDRNDFGVAIQEKVLKRVNGVKTKVEAFQTTISKYFSERGNAVAKASKATHVMDYRALVQECDEAAHGELRAVVKVAFTEIKNMNLTKIVIELYMGITRATTKNN
;
A
#
# COMPACT_ATOMS: atom_id res chain seq x y z
N MET A 1 38.03 -32.45 -19.51
CA MET A 1 37.53 -31.44 -20.46
C MET A 1 36.02 -31.32 -20.26
N ALA A 2 35.53 -30.18 -19.76
CA ALA A 2 34.10 -29.95 -19.63
C ALA A 2 33.50 -29.70 -21.03
N LYS A 3 32.43 -30.41 -21.39
CA LYS A 3 31.66 -30.13 -22.61
C LYS A 3 31.11 -28.70 -22.52
N PRO A 4 31.22 -27.88 -23.57
CA PRO A 4 30.58 -26.57 -23.58
C PRO A 4 29.06 -26.81 -23.55
N CYS A 5 28.41 -26.40 -22.46
CA CYS A 5 26.98 -26.42 -22.34
C CYS A 5 26.42 -25.25 -23.17
N GLY A 6 26.21 -25.49 -24.46
CA GLY A 6 25.55 -24.53 -25.34
C GLY A 6 24.05 -24.69 -25.24
N GLU A 7 23.39 -23.97 -24.32
CA GLU A 7 21.93 -23.88 -24.31
C GLU A 7 21.46 -23.14 -25.57
N CYS A 8 21.00 -23.88 -26.57
CA CYS A 8 20.40 -23.31 -27.76
C CYS A 8 18.91 -23.03 -27.52
N LEU A 9 18.58 -21.78 -27.16
CA LEU A 9 17.19 -21.31 -27.11
C LEU A 9 16.53 -21.45 -28.48
N SER A 10 15.33 -22.05 -28.52
CA SER A 10 14.52 -22.19 -29.73
C SER A 10 14.17 -20.83 -30.33
N ARG A 11 13.93 -20.76 -31.65
CA ARG A 11 13.53 -19.52 -32.33
C ARG A 11 12.22 -18.96 -31.73
N GLU A 12 11.30 -19.83 -31.38
CA GLU A 12 10.02 -19.46 -30.77
C GLU A 12 10.22 -18.82 -29.39
N ALA A 13 11.05 -19.43 -28.53
CA ALA A 13 11.34 -18.87 -27.20
C ALA A 13 11.98 -17.48 -27.31
N ARG A 14 12.90 -17.28 -28.25
CA ARG A 14 13.50 -15.95 -28.49
C ARG A 14 12.47 -14.91 -28.94
N LYS A 15 11.53 -15.31 -29.81
CA LYS A 15 10.48 -14.42 -30.29
C LYS A 15 9.54 -14.00 -29.16
N GLN A 16 9.15 -14.94 -28.28
CA GLN A 16 8.29 -14.63 -27.14
C GLN A 16 8.95 -13.66 -26.15
N VAL A 17 10.23 -13.86 -25.84
CA VAL A 17 10.99 -12.94 -24.97
C VAL A 17 11.12 -11.56 -25.61
N GLU A 18 11.35 -11.48 -26.93
CA GLU A 18 11.45 -10.20 -27.62
C GLU A 18 10.13 -9.42 -27.59
N VAL A 19 8.99 -10.09 -27.83
CA VAL A 19 7.66 -9.48 -27.73
C VAL A 19 7.41 -8.96 -26.32
N PHE A 20 7.73 -9.76 -25.29
CA PHE A 20 7.62 -9.32 -23.90
C PHE A 20 8.47 -8.07 -23.63
N ARG A 21 9.73 -8.06 -24.09
CA ARG A 21 10.64 -6.93 -23.92
C ARG A 21 10.11 -5.67 -24.58
N GLN A 22 9.59 -5.77 -25.80
CA GLN A 22 9.02 -4.61 -26.52
C GLN A 22 7.82 -4.03 -25.78
N ASN A 23 6.89 -4.90 -25.34
CA ASN A 23 5.72 -4.48 -24.57
C ASN A 23 6.12 -3.82 -23.24
N LEU A 24 7.08 -4.40 -22.52
CA LEU A 24 7.62 -3.87 -21.26
C LEU A 24 8.17 -2.46 -21.44
N PHE A 25 8.96 -2.23 -22.50
CA PHE A 25 9.57 -0.92 -22.75
C PHE A 25 8.52 0.12 -23.14
N GLN A 26 7.55 -0.26 -23.98
CA GLN A 26 6.46 0.64 -24.35
C GLN A 26 5.59 1.01 -23.15
N GLU A 27 5.26 0.06 -22.27
CA GLU A 27 4.50 0.35 -21.06
C GLU A 27 5.29 1.21 -20.06
N ALA A 28 6.61 0.97 -19.94
CA ALA A 28 7.48 1.80 -19.14
C ALA A 28 7.46 3.25 -19.63
N GLU A 29 7.69 3.50 -20.93
CA GLU A 29 7.65 4.84 -21.53
C GLU A 29 6.31 5.54 -21.29
N GLU A 30 5.20 4.86 -21.56
CA GLU A 30 3.85 5.36 -21.31
C GLU A 30 3.64 5.73 -19.83
N PHE A 31 4.16 4.91 -18.92
CA PHE A 31 4.16 5.22 -17.49
C PHE A 31 4.97 6.48 -17.17
N LEU A 32 6.16 6.64 -17.77
CA LEU A 32 7.07 7.78 -17.53
C LEU A 32 6.48 9.10 -18.04
N TYR A 33 6.02 9.10 -19.28
CA TYR A 33 5.71 10.32 -20.01
C TYR A 33 4.26 10.77 -19.86
N ARG A 34 3.34 9.83 -19.61
CA ARG A 34 1.90 10.14 -19.51
C ARG A 34 1.35 9.90 -18.12
N PHE A 35 1.47 8.68 -17.61
CA PHE A 35 0.80 8.28 -16.36
C PHE A 35 1.32 9.08 -15.17
N LEU A 36 2.63 9.12 -14.94
CA LEU A 36 3.21 9.70 -13.73
C LEU A 36 2.99 11.22 -13.62
N PRO A 37 3.18 12.02 -14.69
CA PRO A 37 2.83 13.44 -14.66
C PRO A 37 1.35 13.70 -14.35
N GLN A 38 0.43 12.95 -14.98
CA GLN A 38 -1.00 13.04 -14.71
C GLN A 38 -1.33 12.69 -13.26
N LYS A 39 -0.65 11.66 -12.73
CA LYS A 39 -0.87 11.20 -11.36
C LYS A 39 -0.44 12.22 -10.32
N ILE A 40 0.71 12.87 -10.54
CA ILE A 40 1.19 13.96 -9.68
C ILE A 40 0.16 15.10 -9.60
N ILE A 41 -0.45 15.47 -10.72
CA ILE A 41 -1.48 16.52 -10.75
C ILE A 41 -2.71 16.08 -9.96
N SER A 42 -3.23 14.88 -10.23
CA SER A 42 -4.45 14.37 -9.58
C SER A 42 -4.34 14.30 -8.05
N LEU A 43 -3.18 13.90 -7.52
CA LEU A 43 -2.98 13.68 -6.09
C LEU A 43 -2.72 14.98 -5.29
N ASN A 44 -2.34 16.09 -5.93
CA ASN A 44 -2.26 17.39 -5.24
C ASN A 44 -3.63 17.86 -4.69
N HIS A 45 -4.74 17.34 -5.23
CA HIS A 45 -6.10 17.80 -4.89
C HIS A 45 -6.75 17.00 -3.74
N VAL A 46 -6.14 15.89 -3.29
CA VAL A 46 -6.76 14.93 -2.33
C VAL A 46 -6.37 15.21 -0.85
N ALA A 47 -5.66 16.31 -0.57
CA ALA A 47 -5.02 16.55 0.73
C ALA A 47 -5.95 16.93 1.90
N ASP A 48 -7.27 17.05 1.70
CA ASP A 48 -8.18 17.71 2.64
C ASP A 48 -9.32 16.82 3.14
N LEU A 49 -9.00 15.77 3.90
CA LEU A 49 -9.99 14.82 4.45
C LEU A 49 -10.00 14.84 5.98
N THR A 50 -10.15 16.00 6.62
CA THR A 50 -10.26 16.13 8.10
C THR A 50 -11.71 16.10 8.58
N SER A 51 -12.01 15.24 9.57
CA SER A 51 -13.16 15.26 10.51
C SER A 51 -14.14 14.09 10.37
N LEU A 52 -13.87 12.93 11.00
CA LEU A 52 -14.72 11.75 10.83
C LEU A 52 -14.75 10.82 12.06
N GLN A 53 -15.38 11.23 13.17
CA GLN A 53 -15.92 10.26 14.16
C GLN A 53 -17.21 9.62 13.59
N ALA A 54 -17.40 8.32 13.85
CA ALA A 54 -18.64 7.59 13.57
C ALA A 54 -19.33 7.22 14.89
N PRO A 55 -20.65 7.41 15.03
CA PRO A 55 -21.38 7.00 16.21
C PRO A 55 -21.39 5.46 16.34
N LEU A 56 -21.23 4.97 17.56
CA LEU A 56 -21.26 3.54 17.89
C LEU A 56 -22.48 3.23 18.77
N ASP A 57 -23.53 2.69 18.18
CA ASP A 57 -24.80 2.40 18.85
C ASP A 57 -24.79 1.01 19.52
N ILE A 58 -24.06 0.86 20.63
CA ILE A 58 -24.16 -0.33 21.49
C ILE A 58 -24.96 0.03 22.75
N PRO A 59 -25.96 -0.78 23.19
CA PRO A 59 -26.74 -0.51 24.41
C PRO A 59 -25.84 -0.43 25.65
N ILE A 60 -25.92 0.64 26.45
CA ILE A 60 -25.19 0.77 27.72
C ILE A 60 -26.01 0.05 28.80
N PRO A 61 -25.45 -0.92 29.54
CA PRO A 61 -26.16 -1.55 30.65
C PRO A 61 -26.44 -0.55 31.75
N ASP A 62 -27.65 -0.58 32.30
CA ASP A 62 -27.96 0.19 33.50
C ASP A 62 -27.03 -0.21 34.65
N PRO A 63 -26.58 0.74 35.50
CA PRO A 63 -25.81 0.40 36.68
C PRO A 63 -26.60 -0.56 37.57
N PRO A 64 -25.92 -1.50 38.26
CA PRO A 64 -26.59 -2.34 39.25
C PRO A 64 -27.24 -1.44 40.31
N PRO A 65 -28.44 -1.80 40.81
CA PRO A 65 -29.05 -1.06 41.91
C PRO A 65 -28.07 -0.97 43.08
N LYS A 66 -27.99 0.21 43.70
CA LYS A 66 -27.22 0.38 44.94
C LYS A 66 -27.90 -0.47 46.01
N ASP A 67 -27.13 -1.35 46.65
CA ASP A 67 -27.59 -2.14 47.81
C ASP A 67 -27.87 -1.20 48.98
N ASP A 68 -29.05 -0.56 48.96
CA ASP A 68 -29.70 -0.04 50.16
C ASP A 68 -30.99 -0.86 50.34
N GLU A 69 -30.92 -1.77 51.31
CA GLU A 69 -31.99 -2.55 51.95
C GLU A 69 -32.46 -3.86 51.26
N MET A 70 -32.23 -4.97 51.97
CA MET A 70 -32.79 -6.31 51.72
C MET A 70 -34.32 -6.25 51.58
N GLU A 71 -34.88 -6.96 50.60
CA GLU A 71 -35.92 -7.98 50.84
C GLU A 71 -36.27 -8.73 49.55
N THR A 72 -36.85 -9.90 49.76
CA THR A 72 -37.05 -11.04 48.86
C THR A 72 -37.96 -10.82 47.62
N ASP A 73 -37.62 -11.60 46.59
CA ASP A 73 -38.49 -12.13 45.51
C ASP A 73 -38.44 -11.44 44.12
N LYS A 74 -38.40 -12.31 43.09
CA LYS A 74 -38.24 -12.09 41.64
C LYS A 74 -36.88 -11.57 41.16
N GLN A 75 -35.93 -12.50 41.02
CA GLN A 75 -34.92 -12.43 39.95
C GLN A 75 -35.63 -12.46 38.59
N GLU A 76 -36.14 -11.32 38.14
CA GLU A 76 -36.23 -11.06 36.70
C GLU A 76 -34.78 -11.11 36.19
N LYS A 77 -34.42 -12.20 35.50
CA LYS A 77 -33.26 -12.19 34.62
C LYS A 77 -33.48 -11.02 33.66
N LYS A 78 -32.93 -9.84 33.95
CA LYS A 78 -32.82 -8.75 32.99
C LYS A 78 -32.08 -9.36 31.80
N GLU A 79 -32.83 -9.68 30.75
CA GLU A 79 -32.27 -10.18 29.51
C GLU A 79 -31.23 -9.17 29.06
N VAL A 80 -29.98 -9.59 28.98
CA VAL A 80 -28.90 -8.76 28.46
C VAL A 80 -29.35 -8.31 27.08
N PRO A 81 -29.49 -6.99 26.81
CA PRO A 81 -30.02 -6.51 25.53
C PRO A 81 -29.25 -7.15 24.39
N THR A 82 -29.94 -7.93 23.55
CA THR A 82 -29.34 -8.54 22.37
C THR A 82 -28.83 -7.44 21.45
N CYS A 83 -27.52 -7.43 21.21
CA CYS A 83 -26.88 -6.43 20.36
C CYS A 83 -27.43 -6.54 18.93
N GLY A 84 -27.89 -5.41 18.37
CA GLY A 84 -28.40 -5.32 17.01
C GLY A 84 -27.29 -5.36 15.95
N PHE A 85 -27.65 -5.05 14.70
CA PHE A 85 -26.69 -4.94 13.61
C PHE A 85 -25.75 -3.75 13.82
N LEU A 86 -24.43 -3.99 13.79
CA LEU A 86 -23.40 -2.97 13.94
C LEU A 86 -22.65 -2.76 12.61
N PRO A 87 -22.84 -1.62 11.92
CA PRO A 87 -22.18 -1.36 10.64
C PRO A 87 -20.68 -1.04 10.76
N GLY A 88 -20.00 -1.09 9.62
CA GLY A 88 -18.64 -0.57 9.44
C GLY A 88 -18.60 0.96 9.53
N ASN A 89 -17.42 1.53 9.75
CA ASN A 89 -17.25 2.98 9.70
C ASN A 89 -17.25 3.44 8.23
N GLU A 90 -18.38 3.98 7.76
CA GLU A 90 -18.57 4.41 6.37
C GLU A 90 -17.52 5.41 5.88
N LYS A 91 -17.00 6.22 6.79
CA LYS A 91 -16.03 7.27 6.52
C LYS A 91 -14.65 6.67 6.25
N VAL A 92 -14.23 5.71 7.06
CA VAL A 92 -13.01 4.91 6.82
C VAL A 92 -13.17 4.06 5.55
N LEU A 93 -14.33 3.45 5.33
CA LEU A 93 -14.62 2.67 4.11
C LEU A 93 -14.56 3.54 2.84
N SER A 94 -15.10 4.76 2.89
CA SER A 94 -15.03 5.71 1.77
C SER A 94 -13.60 6.13 1.48
N LEU A 95 -12.79 6.39 2.52
CA LEU A 95 -11.37 6.68 2.36
C LEU A 95 -10.63 5.48 1.76
N LEU A 96 -10.89 4.26 2.25
CA LEU A 96 -10.30 3.04 1.72
C LEU A 96 -10.63 2.85 0.24
N ALA A 97 -11.87 3.11 -0.18
CA ALA A 97 -12.27 3.01 -1.58
C ALA A 97 -11.47 3.95 -2.51
N LEU A 98 -11.01 5.09 -1.99
CA LEU A 98 -10.13 6.01 -2.71
C LEU A 98 -8.66 5.59 -2.66
N VAL A 99 -8.17 5.15 -1.50
CA VAL A 99 -6.74 4.87 -1.30
C VAL A 99 -6.31 3.52 -1.85
N GLN A 100 -7.18 2.51 -1.76
CA GLN A 100 -6.84 1.14 -2.13
C GLN A 100 -6.44 1.02 -3.62
N PRO A 101 -7.19 1.57 -4.60
CA PRO A 101 -6.78 1.53 -6.01
C PRO A 101 -5.42 2.19 -6.26
N GLU A 102 -5.12 3.27 -5.52
CA GLU A 102 -3.86 4.00 -5.62
C GLU A 102 -2.66 3.16 -5.16
N VAL A 103 -2.83 2.46 -4.03
CA VAL A 103 -1.82 1.54 -3.48
C VAL A 103 -1.56 0.39 -4.45
N TRP A 104 -2.61 -0.21 -5.02
CA TRP A 104 -2.47 -1.29 -6.02
C TRP A 104 -1.76 -0.81 -7.27
N THR A 105 -2.19 0.32 -7.82
CA THR A 105 -1.59 0.88 -9.03
C THR A 105 -0.11 1.22 -8.82
N LEU A 106 0.24 1.82 -7.68
CA LEU A 106 1.64 2.13 -7.36
C LEU A 106 2.49 0.85 -7.24
N LYS A 107 1.95 -0.22 -6.65
CA LYS A 107 2.64 -1.52 -6.56
C LYS A 107 2.93 -2.09 -7.95
N GLU A 108 1.95 -2.10 -8.84
CA GLU A 108 2.11 -2.58 -10.21
C GLU A 108 3.16 -1.76 -10.97
N LYS A 109 3.13 -0.43 -10.84
CA LYS A 109 4.11 0.44 -11.49
C LYS A 109 5.52 0.31 -10.89
N CYS A 110 5.65 0.05 -9.59
CA CYS A 110 6.93 -0.33 -8.99
C CYS A 110 7.48 -1.62 -9.63
N ILE A 111 6.64 -2.65 -9.83
CA ILE A 111 7.05 -3.91 -10.46
C ILE A 111 7.49 -3.66 -11.91
N LEU A 112 6.70 -2.91 -12.68
CA LEU A 112 7.00 -2.53 -14.06
C LEU A 112 8.39 -1.88 -14.18
N VAL A 113 8.65 -0.84 -13.37
CA VAL A 113 9.93 -0.11 -13.39
C VAL A 113 11.08 -0.99 -12.95
N THR A 114 10.91 -1.82 -11.92
CA THR A 114 11.93 -2.78 -11.47
C THR A 114 12.30 -3.75 -12.60
N THR A 115 11.30 -4.35 -13.26
CA THR A 115 11.54 -5.28 -14.36
C THR A 115 12.17 -4.59 -15.56
N TRP A 116 11.74 -3.37 -15.88
CA TRP A 116 12.32 -2.57 -16.96
C TRP A 116 13.81 -2.25 -16.71
N ILE A 117 14.16 -1.76 -15.51
CA ILE A 117 15.56 -1.49 -15.14
C ILE A 117 16.40 -2.76 -15.21
N GLN A 118 15.89 -3.90 -14.72
CA GLN A 118 16.61 -5.18 -14.79
C GLN A 118 16.94 -5.61 -16.22
N HIS A 119 16.09 -5.31 -17.20
CA HIS A 119 16.37 -5.58 -18.62
C HIS A 119 17.35 -4.58 -19.25
N LEU A 120 17.60 -3.43 -18.62
CA LEU A 120 18.60 -2.44 -19.05
C LEU A 120 20.00 -2.72 -18.49
N ILE A 121 20.14 -3.59 -17.49
CA ILE A 121 21.45 -3.94 -16.92
C ILE A 121 22.21 -4.80 -17.96
N PRO A 122 23.36 -4.34 -18.47
CA PRO A 122 24.14 -5.09 -19.46
C PRO A 122 24.80 -6.33 -18.81
N LYS A 123 25.32 -7.22 -19.65
CA LYS A 123 26.18 -8.32 -19.16
C LYS A 123 27.42 -7.72 -18.47
N MET A 124 27.88 -8.36 -17.41
CA MET A 124 29.07 -7.87 -16.68
C MET A 124 30.27 -7.80 -17.63
N GLU A 125 30.83 -6.61 -17.79
CA GLU A 125 32.06 -6.35 -18.55
C GLU A 125 33.04 -5.64 -17.60
N ASP A 126 34.28 -6.14 -17.52
CA ASP A 126 35.33 -5.80 -16.54
C ASP A 126 35.80 -4.33 -16.49
N ARG A 127 35.15 -3.38 -17.19
CA ARG A 127 35.67 -2.02 -17.33
C ARG A 127 34.67 -0.86 -17.18
N ASN A 128 33.38 -1.09 -16.97
CA ASN A 128 32.41 0.01 -16.97
C ASN A 128 31.22 -0.15 -16.00
N ASP A 129 31.53 -0.26 -14.70
CA ASP A 129 30.51 -0.53 -13.66
C ASP A 129 29.78 0.72 -13.15
N PHE A 130 30.18 1.93 -13.56
CA PHE A 130 29.57 3.15 -13.04
C PHE A 130 28.08 3.27 -13.43
N GLY A 131 27.75 2.94 -14.69
CA GLY A 131 26.36 2.91 -15.16
C GLY A 131 25.52 1.86 -14.42
N VAL A 132 26.12 0.69 -14.16
CA VAL A 132 25.49 -0.40 -13.40
C VAL A 132 25.23 0.02 -11.95
N ALA A 133 26.19 0.67 -11.29
CA ALA A 133 26.03 1.18 -9.92
C ALA A 133 24.89 2.21 -9.81
N ILE A 134 24.70 3.07 -10.83
CA ILE A 134 23.54 3.97 -10.89
C ILE A 134 22.24 3.18 -11.03
N GLN A 135 22.19 2.22 -11.95
CA GLN A 135 21.01 1.36 -12.16
C GLN A 135 20.63 0.63 -10.85
N GLU A 136 21.60 0.05 -10.14
CA GLU A 136 21.39 -0.62 -8.85
C GLU A 136 20.87 0.34 -7.77
N LYS A 137 21.40 1.57 -7.71
CA LYS A 137 20.93 2.58 -6.76
C LYS A 137 19.47 2.98 -7.01
N VAL A 138 19.08 3.15 -8.28
CA VAL A 138 17.69 3.42 -8.65
C VAL A 138 16.81 2.21 -8.31
N LEU A 139 17.25 1.00 -8.64
CA LEU A 139 16.52 -0.24 -8.31
C LEU A 139 16.27 -0.37 -6.80
N LYS A 140 17.29 -0.07 -5.98
CA LYS A 140 17.17 -0.04 -4.51
C LYS A 140 16.12 0.97 -4.06
N ARG A 141 16.05 2.15 -4.70
CA ARG A 141 15.02 3.16 -4.37
C ARG A 141 13.63 2.67 -4.73
N VAL A 142 13.43 2.14 -5.93
CA VAL A 142 12.12 1.62 -6.40
C VAL A 142 11.64 0.48 -5.50
N ASN A 143 12.53 -0.44 -5.13
CA ASN A 143 12.22 -1.52 -4.19
C ASN A 143 11.87 -0.98 -2.80
N GLY A 144 12.56 0.07 -2.32
CA GLY A 144 12.20 0.74 -1.06
C GLY A 144 10.79 1.32 -1.08
N VAL A 145 10.33 1.87 -2.21
CA VAL A 145 8.93 2.31 -2.36
C VAL A 145 7.98 1.12 -2.37
N LYS A 146 8.30 0.06 -3.13
CA LYS A 146 7.50 -1.17 -3.18
C LYS A 146 7.26 -1.76 -1.78
N THR A 147 8.30 -1.87 -0.95
CA THR A 147 8.17 -2.38 0.42
C THR A 147 7.24 -1.53 1.28
N LYS A 148 7.28 -0.20 1.15
CA LYS A 148 6.34 0.69 1.86
C LYS A 148 4.90 0.47 1.39
N VAL A 149 4.69 0.30 0.09
CA VAL A 149 3.38 0.02 -0.50
C VAL A 149 2.81 -1.32 -0.01
N GLU A 150 3.65 -2.35 0.11
CA GLU A 150 3.25 -3.66 0.66
C GLU A 150 2.91 -3.57 2.16
N ALA A 151 3.63 -2.74 2.92
CA ALA A 151 3.27 -2.47 4.31
C ALA A 151 1.88 -1.82 4.42
N PHE A 152 1.53 -0.89 3.52
CA PHE A 152 0.20 -0.27 3.49
C PHE A 152 -0.93 -1.28 3.23
N GLN A 153 -0.72 -2.26 2.34
CA GLN A 153 -1.69 -3.33 2.11
C GLN A 153 -1.94 -4.17 3.38
N THR A 154 -0.89 -4.39 4.17
CA THR A 154 -0.97 -5.11 5.44
C THR A 154 -1.76 -4.31 6.48
N THR A 155 -1.49 -3.01 6.59
CA THR A 155 -2.23 -2.07 7.46
C THR A 155 -3.73 -2.07 7.16
N ILE A 156 -4.13 -1.98 5.88
CA ILE A 156 -5.54 -2.02 5.47
C ILE A 156 -6.21 -3.32 5.94
N SER A 157 -5.55 -4.46 5.74
CA SER A 157 -6.08 -5.77 6.12
C SER A 157 -6.23 -5.91 7.64
N LYS A 158 -5.29 -5.33 8.39
CA LYS A 158 -5.25 -5.37 9.85
C LYS A 158 -6.39 -4.56 10.49
N TYR A 159 -6.76 -3.41 9.91
CA TYR A 159 -7.88 -2.60 10.40
C TYR A 159 -9.18 -3.42 10.51
N PHE A 160 -9.54 -4.19 9.48
CA PHE A 160 -10.79 -4.95 9.47
C PHE A 160 -10.82 -6.02 10.56
N SER A 161 -9.71 -6.73 10.78
CA SER A 161 -9.64 -7.78 11.78
C SER A 161 -9.61 -7.21 13.20
N GLU A 162 -8.86 -6.14 13.44
CA GLU A 162 -8.78 -5.48 14.75
C GLU A 162 -10.09 -4.82 15.15
N ARG A 163 -10.69 -4.04 14.25
CA ARG A 163 -12.00 -3.41 14.48
C ARG A 163 -13.08 -4.46 14.70
N GLY A 164 -13.11 -5.52 13.87
CA GLY A 164 -14.07 -6.62 14.02
C GLY A 164 -13.96 -7.29 15.39
N ASN A 165 -12.73 -7.54 15.86
CA ASN A 165 -12.48 -8.09 17.19
C ASN A 165 -12.89 -7.13 18.31
N ALA A 166 -12.62 -5.82 18.17
CA ALA A 166 -13.02 -4.80 19.14
C ALA A 166 -14.55 -4.72 19.25
N VAL A 167 -15.27 -4.69 18.12
CA VAL A 167 -16.74 -4.69 18.06
C VAL A 167 -17.32 -5.98 18.67
N ALA A 168 -16.72 -7.14 18.39
CA ALA A 168 -17.15 -8.41 18.97
C ALA A 168 -16.97 -8.45 20.49
N LYS A 169 -15.92 -7.80 21.04
CA LYS A 169 -15.74 -7.67 22.49
C LYS A 169 -16.72 -6.68 23.10
N ALA A 170 -16.91 -5.52 22.47
CA ALA A 170 -17.83 -4.48 22.94
C ALA A 170 -19.30 -4.95 22.98
N SER A 171 -19.72 -5.78 22.02
CA SER A 171 -21.06 -6.36 21.98
C SER A 171 -21.29 -7.46 23.01
N LYS A 172 -20.25 -8.24 23.37
CA LYS A 172 -20.33 -9.31 24.38
C LYS A 172 -20.19 -8.80 25.82
N ALA A 173 -19.28 -7.86 26.04
CA ALA A 173 -18.97 -7.29 27.34
C ALA A 173 -19.41 -5.82 27.38
N THR A 174 -20.73 -5.61 27.32
CA THR A 174 -21.35 -4.28 27.19
C THR A 174 -21.06 -3.33 28.35
N HIS A 175 -20.70 -3.87 29.52
CA HIS A 175 -20.30 -3.13 30.72
C HIS A 175 -18.85 -2.63 30.67
N VAL A 176 -18.00 -3.18 29.80
CA VAL A 176 -16.60 -2.76 29.64
C VAL A 176 -16.51 -1.64 28.61
N MET A 177 -16.53 -0.40 29.09
CA MET A 177 -16.56 0.78 28.22
C MET A 177 -15.27 0.95 27.40
N ASP A 178 -14.14 0.41 27.85
CA ASP A 178 -12.87 0.43 27.10
C ASP A 178 -12.96 -0.27 25.75
N TYR A 179 -13.84 -1.27 25.58
CA TYR A 179 -14.02 -1.89 24.27
C TYR A 179 -14.71 -0.97 23.26
N ARG A 180 -15.55 -0.03 23.72
CA ARG A 180 -16.15 0.99 22.86
C ARG A 180 -15.12 2.04 22.46
N ALA A 181 -14.29 2.47 23.42
CA ALA A 181 -13.16 3.36 23.15
C ALA A 181 -12.17 2.71 22.17
N LEU A 182 -11.91 1.40 22.32
CA LEU A 182 -11.03 0.66 21.40
C LEU A 182 -11.56 0.65 19.96
N VAL A 183 -12.88 0.54 19.74
CA VAL A 183 -13.46 0.64 18.39
C VAL A 183 -13.19 2.02 17.78
N GLN A 184 -13.34 3.09 18.57
CA GLN A 184 -13.06 4.46 18.14
C GLN A 184 -11.56 4.66 17.84
N GLU A 185 -10.68 4.18 18.72
CA GLU A 185 -9.23 4.23 18.54
C GLU A 185 -8.81 3.50 17.27
N CYS A 186 -9.39 2.32 16.97
CA CYS A 186 -9.13 1.62 15.71
C CYS A 186 -9.50 2.46 14.48
N ASP A 187 -10.62 3.19 14.52
CA ASP A 187 -11.08 4.05 13.43
C ASP A 187 -10.17 5.28 13.26
N GLU A 188 -9.79 5.93 14.37
CA GLU A 188 -8.90 7.10 14.37
C GLU A 188 -7.48 6.73 13.89
N ALA A 189 -6.94 5.62 14.38
CA ALA A 189 -5.64 5.09 13.95
C ALA A 189 -5.63 4.77 12.45
N ALA A 190 -6.64 4.03 11.96
CA ALA A 190 -6.72 3.66 10.54
C ALA A 190 -6.84 4.90 9.65
N HIS A 191 -7.60 5.91 10.05
CA HIS A 191 -7.69 7.16 9.31
C HIS A 191 -6.34 7.91 9.28
N GLY A 192 -5.62 7.99 10.41
CA GLY A 192 -4.28 8.58 10.48
C GLY A 192 -3.29 7.86 9.56
N GLU A 193 -3.30 6.53 9.59
CA GLU A 193 -2.46 5.67 8.75
C GLU A 193 -2.81 5.83 7.27
N LEU A 194 -4.08 5.77 6.88
CA LEU A 194 -4.51 5.92 5.48
C LEU A 194 -4.14 7.30 4.92
N ARG A 195 -4.25 8.36 5.72
CA ARG A 195 -3.77 9.69 5.34
C ARG A 195 -2.26 9.70 5.15
N ALA A 196 -1.52 9.07 6.06
CA ALA A 196 -0.07 8.95 5.94
C ALA A 196 0.32 8.15 4.68
N VAL A 197 -0.39 7.07 4.37
CA VAL A 197 -0.24 6.28 3.14
C VAL A 197 -0.37 7.15 1.91
N VAL A 198 -1.46 7.94 1.80
CA VAL A 198 -1.67 8.85 0.66
C VAL A 198 -0.53 9.85 0.53
N LYS A 199 -0.14 10.50 1.64
CA LYS A 199 0.95 11.49 1.64
C LYS A 199 2.31 10.87 1.27
N VAL A 200 2.61 9.70 1.81
CA VAL A 200 3.87 8.99 1.53
C VAL A 200 3.86 8.48 0.09
N ALA A 201 2.81 7.79 -0.36
CA ALA A 201 2.66 7.34 -1.74
C ALA A 201 2.82 8.52 -2.72
N PHE A 202 2.18 9.64 -2.43
CA PHE A 202 2.30 10.85 -3.23
C PHE A 202 3.72 11.42 -3.25
N THR A 203 4.35 11.52 -2.08
CA THR A 203 5.74 11.98 -1.95
C THR A 203 6.69 11.04 -2.69
N GLU A 204 6.46 9.74 -2.62
CA GLU A 204 7.27 8.75 -3.33
C GLU A 204 7.04 8.80 -4.84
N ILE A 205 5.81 9.00 -5.33
CA ILE A 205 5.52 9.25 -6.75
C ILE A 205 6.23 10.52 -7.24
N LYS A 206 6.20 11.60 -6.46
CA LYS A 206 6.96 12.83 -6.75
C LYS A 206 8.47 12.62 -6.70
N ASN A 207 8.98 11.81 -5.76
CA ASN A 207 10.41 11.51 -5.66
C ASN A 207 10.87 10.51 -6.72
N MET A 208 9.95 9.68 -7.22
CA MET A 208 10.11 8.89 -8.43
C MET A 208 10.07 9.75 -9.69
N ASN A 209 9.91 11.08 -9.62
CA ASN A 209 9.87 11.93 -10.81
C ASN A 209 11.09 11.62 -11.71
N LEU A 210 10.74 10.97 -12.82
CA LEU A 210 11.67 10.27 -13.67
C LEU A 210 12.55 11.21 -14.45
N THR A 211 12.30 12.52 -14.47
CA THR A 211 13.29 13.46 -15.01
C THR A 211 14.65 13.28 -14.34
N LYS A 212 14.70 13.00 -13.03
CA LYS A 212 15.96 12.75 -12.33
C LYS A 212 16.54 11.37 -12.64
N ILE A 213 15.71 10.33 -12.62
CA ILE A 213 16.13 8.94 -12.87
C ILE A 213 16.55 8.75 -14.34
N VAL A 214 15.79 9.30 -15.28
CA VAL A 214 16.08 9.32 -16.71
C VAL A 214 17.32 10.15 -16.96
N ILE A 215 17.50 11.34 -16.39
CA ILE A 215 18.78 12.09 -16.53
C ILE A 215 19.96 11.28 -15.96
N GLU A 216 19.81 10.64 -14.79
CA GLU A 216 20.86 9.81 -14.19
C GLU A 216 21.18 8.56 -15.05
N LEU A 217 20.17 7.91 -15.61
CA LEU A 217 20.31 6.77 -16.52
C LEU A 217 20.86 7.18 -17.89
N TYR A 218 20.34 8.24 -18.50
CA TYR A 218 20.80 8.76 -19.80
C TYR A 218 22.23 9.29 -19.70
N MET A 219 22.60 9.97 -18.61
CA MET A 219 23.99 10.42 -18.37
C MET A 219 24.93 9.24 -18.11
N GLY A 220 24.46 8.16 -17.47
CA GLY A 220 25.22 6.92 -17.28
C GLY A 220 25.43 6.13 -18.58
N ILE A 221 24.37 5.99 -19.39
CA ILE A 221 24.36 5.27 -20.67
C ILE A 221 25.14 6.05 -21.75
N THR A 222 24.94 7.36 -21.89
CA THR A 222 25.64 8.15 -22.92
C THR A 222 27.14 8.28 -22.66
N ARG A 223 27.59 8.33 -21.40
CA ARG A 223 29.04 8.34 -21.06
C ARG A 223 29.71 6.98 -21.20
N ALA A 224 28.95 5.90 -21.09
CA ALA A 224 29.42 4.54 -21.34
C ALA A 224 29.72 4.30 -22.83
N THR A 225 28.91 4.87 -23.72
CA THR A 225 29.05 4.68 -25.18
C THR A 225 29.95 5.71 -25.87
N THR A 226 30.10 6.93 -25.33
CA THR A 226 30.91 8.00 -25.99
C THR A 226 32.41 7.90 -25.78
N LYS A 227 32.92 6.93 -25.01
CA LYS A 227 34.37 6.65 -24.92
C LYS A 227 34.88 5.58 -25.90
N ASN A 228 34.01 5.02 -26.74
CA ASN A 228 34.35 4.00 -27.74
C ASN A 228 34.30 4.52 -29.19
N ASN A 229 34.32 5.84 -29.41
CA ASN A 229 34.60 6.45 -30.72
C ASN A 229 35.78 7.41 -30.60
#